data_AF-A0A9P3NKZ8-F1
#
_entry.id   AF-A0A9P3NKZ8-F1
#
_cell.length_a   1.000
_cell.length_b   1.000
_cell.length_c   1.000
_cell.angle_alpha   90.00
_cell.angle_beta   90.00
_cell.angle_gamma   90.00
#
_symmetry.space_group_name_H-M   'P 1'
#
loop_
_entity.id
_entity.type
_entity.pdbx_description
1 polymer ?
#
loop_
_entity_poly.entity_id
_entity_poly.type
_entity_poly.pdbx_seq_one_letter_code
_entity_poly.pdbx_strand_id
1 'polypeptide(L)'
;MDTKMGGLSISIIVMALPMALPLNSEAFPIFAQQNYESPREATGRIVCANCHLAKKPVDIEVPQAVLPNTVFEAVVKIPYDTQIKQ
;
A
#
# COMPACT_ATOMS: atom_id res chain seq x y z
N MET A 1 -27.66 18.63 36.60
CA MET A 1 -26.47 18.91 35.76
C MET A 1 -26.18 17.73 34.83
N ASP A 2 -27.21 16.99 34.42
CA ASP A 2 -27.06 15.58 33.99
C ASP A 2 -27.22 15.38 32.48
N THR A 3 -27.69 16.38 31.75
CA THR A 3 -27.85 16.31 30.28
C THR A 3 -26.54 16.59 29.52
N LYS A 4 -25.54 17.24 30.15
CA LYS A 4 -24.23 17.53 29.52
C LYS A 4 -23.29 16.32 29.50
N MET A 5 -23.35 15.45 30.51
CA MET A 5 -22.48 14.27 30.62
C MET A 5 -22.81 13.21 29.57
N GLY A 6 -24.10 12.99 29.29
CA GLY A 6 -24.55 12.08 28.23
C GLY A 6 -24.18 12.55 26.82
N GLY A 7 -24.32 13.85 26.54
CA GLY A 7 -23.96 14.43 25.23
C GLY A 7 -22.46 14.40 24.93
N LEU A 8 -21.62 14.56 25.96
CA LEU A 8 -20.16 14.46 25.83
C LEU A 8 -19.74 13.00 25.55
N SER A 9 -20.28 12.02 26.29
CA SER A 9 -20.03 10.59 26.04
C SER A 9 -20.50 10.14 24.66
N ILE A 10 -21.68 10.58 24.21
CA ILE A 10 -22.19 10.22 22.88
C ILE A 10 -21.30 10.82 21.77
N SER A 11 -20.84 12.07 21.91
CA SER A 11 -19.92 12.68 20.94
C SER A 11 -18.59 11.94 20.86
N ILE A 12 -18.04 11.51 22.00
CA ILE A 12 -16.79 10.73 22.05
C ILE A 12 -16.95 9.39 21.34
N ILE A 13 -18.09 8.69 21.57
CA ILE A 13 -18.37 7.40 20.91
C ILE A 13 -18.52 7.57 19.40
N VAL A 14 -19.22 8.62 18.95
CA VAL A 14 -19.42 8.91 17.51
C VAL A 14 -18.09 9.23 16.82
N MET A 15 -17.17 9.91 17.48
CA MET A 15 -15.86 10.27 16.92
C MET A 15 -14.84 9.12 16.96
N ALA A 16 -14.98 8.19 17.91
CA ALA A 16 -14.10 7.03 18.05
C ALA A 16 -14.51 5.84 17.14
N LEU A 17 -15.80 5.68 16.83
CA LEU A 17 -16.32 4.56 16.03
C LEU A 17 -15.69 4.40 14.62
N PRO A 18 -15.36 5.48 13.87
CA PRO A 18 -14.70 5.35 12.56
C PRO A 18 -13.27 4.80 12.63
N MET A 19 -12.59 4.93 13.77
CA MET A 19 -11.22 4.40 13.96
C MET A 19 -11.19 2.89 14.16
N ALA A 20 -12.34 2.26 14.44
CA ALA A 20 -12.45 0.83 14.72
C ALA A 20 -12.73 -0.02 13.47
N LEU A 21 -12.99 0.60 12.30
CA LEU A 21 -13.27 -0.12 11.06
C LEU A 21 -12.02 -0.13 10.16
N PRO A 22 -11.62 -1.30 9.62
CA PRO A 22 -10.54 -1.35 8.65
C PRO A 22 -10.97 -0.60 7.38
N LEU A 23 -10.22 0.45 7.02
CA LEU A 23 -10.39 1.11 5.73
C LEU A 23 -9.60 0.34 4.67
N ASN A 24 -10.14 0.27 3.45
CA ASN A 24 -9.40 -0.24 2.32
C ASN A 24 -8.24 0.72 1.97
N SER A 25 -7.06 0.17 1.78
CA SER A 25 -5.89 0.92 1.34
C SER A 25 -5.93 1.06 -0.19
N GLU A 26 -6.39 2.20 -0.68
CA GLU A 26 -6.29 2.58 -2.09
C GLU A 26 -4.88 3.11 -2.36
N ALA A 27 -4.00 2.28 -2.91
CA ALA A 27 -2.63 2.69 -3.21
C ALA A 27 -2.21 2.18 -4.59
N PHE A 28 -2.41 3.06 -5.58
CA PHE A 28 -2.15 2.82 -6.99
C PHE A 28 -0.82 3.44 -7.44
N PRO A 29 -0.21 2.96 -8.56
CA PRO A 29 1.00 3.56 -9.11
C PRO A 29 0.90 5.08 -9.38
N ILE A 30 -0.30 5.59 -9.73
CA ILE A 30 -0.51 7.01 -9.98
C ILE A 30 -0.23 7.89 -8.75
N PHE A 31 -0.48 7.38 -7.55
CA PHE A 31 -0.16 8.12 -6.32
C PHE A 31 1.35 8.22 -6.11
N ALA A 32 2.13 7.20 -6.51
CA ALA A 32 3.58 7.32 -6.51
C ALA A 32 4.05 8.39 -7.51
N GLN A 33 3.51 8.37 -8.73
CA GLN A 33 3.87 9.32 -9.79
C GLN A 33 3.54 10.77 -9.44
N GLN A 34 2.42 11.01 -8.75
CA GLN A 34 1.97 12.36 -8.39
C GLN A 34 2.73 12.94 -7.18
N ASN A 35 3.22 12.10 -6.28
CA ASN A 35 3.77 12.55 -4.98
C ASN A 35 5.29 12.40 -4.87
N TYR A 36 5.94 11.68 -5.79
CA TYR A 36 7.38 11.44 -5.74
C TYR A 36 8.00 11.62 -7.12
N GLU A 37 9.05 12.44 -7.20
CA GLU A 37 9.83 12.63 -8.43
C GLU A 37 10.57 11.35 -8.83
N SER A 38 11.16 10.66 -7.84
CA SER A 38 11.79 9.35 -8.02
C SER A 38 11.00 8.28 -7.29
N PRO A 39 10.63 7.15 -7.95
CA PRO A 39 9.94 6.04 -7.30
C PRO A 39 10.85 5.24 -6.36
N ARG A 40 12.17 5.48 -6.38
CA ARG A 40 13.18 4.78 -5.58
C ARG A 40 13.97 5.77 -4.72
N GLU A 41 13.95 5.56 -3.42
CA GLU A 41 14.73 6.31 -2.43
C GLU A 41 16.22 5.93 -2.49
N ALA A 42 17.10 6.77 -1.93
CA ALA A 42 18.55 6.51 -1.88
C ALA A 42 18.92 5.21 -1.13
N THR A 43 18.08 4.80 -0.17
CA THR A 43 18.21 3.53 0.56
C THR A 43 17.87 2.30 -0.29
N GLY A 44 17.29 2.51 -1.47
CA GLY A 44 16.75 1.46 -2.34
C GLY A 44 15.31 1.07 -2.05
N ARG A 45 14.68 1.67 -1.04
CA ARG A 45 13.25 1.52 -0.75
C ARG A 45 12.39 2.13 -1.87
N ILE A 46 11.32 1.44 -2.24
CA ILE A 46 10.33 1.91 -3.22
C ILE A 46 9.19 2.64 -2.51
N VAL A 47 8.79 3.81 -3.04
CA VAL A 47 7.83 4.72 -2.39
C VAL A 47 6.43 4.13 -2.20
N CYS A 48 6.08 3.06 -2.92
CA CYS A 48 4.86 2.28 -2.71
C CYS A 48 4.71 1.84 -1.23
N ALA A 49 5.83 1.59 -0.55
CA ALA A 49 5.85 1.18 0.84
C ALA A 49 5.57 2.32 1.85
N ASN A 50 5.35 3.56 1.40
CA ASN A 50 4.83 4.65 2.24
C ASN A 50 3.32 4.49 2.49
N CYS A 51 2.62 3.73 1.64
CA CYS A 51 1.19 3.43 1.78
C CYS A 51 0.93 1.93 2.00
N HIS A 52 1.62 1.05 1.26
CA HIS A 52 1.55 -0.40 1.43
C HIS A 52 2.48 -0.86 2.55
N LEU A 53 1.98 -0.82 3.79
CA LEU A 53 2.80 -1.04 5.00
C LEU A 53 3.18 -2.50 5.22
N ALA A 54 2.38 -3.45 4.73
CA ALA A 54 2.63 -4.87 4.87
C ALA A 54 3.66 -5.35 3.83
N LYS A 55 4.65 -6.12 4.29
CA LYS A 55 5.65 -6.73 3.41
C LYS A 55 5.11 -8.07 2.87
N LYS A 56 5.10 -8.22 1.55
CA LYS A 56 4.94 -9.51 0.87
C LYS A 56 6.11 -9.74 -0.09
N PRO A 57 6.54 -10.99 -0.29
CA PRO A 57 7.60 -11.29 -1.26
C PRO A 57 7.13 -11.00 -2.68
N VAL A 58 8.07 -10.58 -3.51
CA VAL A 58 7.93 -10.46 -4.97
C VAL A 58 9.18 -11.05 -5.60
N ASP A 59 9.06 -11.53 -6.83
CA ASP A 59 10.18 -12.13 -7.55
C ASP A 59 10.26 -11.58 -8.98
N ILE A 60 11.47 -11.53 -9.52
CA ILE A 60 11.75 -11.05 -10.88
C ILE A 60 12.76 -11.96 -11.57
N GLU A 61 12.37 -12.50 -12.71
CA GLU A 61 13.22 -13.35 -13.54
C GLU A 61 13.53 -12.62 -14.85
N VAL A 62 14.82 -12.58 -15.21
CA VAL A 62 15.32 -12.01 -16.45
C VAL A 62 16.40 -12.95 -17.02
N PRO A 63 16.63 -12.94 -18.35
CA PRO A 63 17.77 -13.64 -18.93
C PRO A 63 19.08 -13.12 -18.33
N GLN A 64 20.05 -14.02 -18.16
CA GLN A 64 21.35 -13.66 -17.60
C GLN A 64 22.12 -12.64 -18.47
N ALA A 65 21.92 -12.67 -19.78
CA ALA A 65 22.48 -11.73 -20.73
C ALA A 65 21.53 -11.51 -21.92
N VAL A 66 21.63 -10.35 -22.56
CA VAL A 66 20.87 -9.97 -23.75
C VAL A 66 21.78 -9.28 -24.77
N LEU A 67 21.51 -9.46 -26.06
CA LEU A 67 22.20 -8.71 -27.11
C LEU A 67 21.66 -7.28 -27.22
N PRO A 68 22.47 -6.31 -27.70
CA PRO A 68 21.98 -4.98 -28.00
C PRO A 68 20.79 -5.02 -28.97
N ASN A 69 19.81 -4.15 -28.75
CA ASN A 69 18.61 -4.01 -29.59
C ASN A 69 17.80 -5.31 -29.76
N THR A 70 17.78 -6.17 -28.74
CA THR A 70 16.96 -7.39 -28.71
C THR A 70 15.87 -7.27 -27.65
N VAL A 71 14.65 -7.69 -27.99
CA VAL A 71 13.53 -7.76 -27.04
C VAL A 71 13.72 -8.98 -26.15
N PHE A 72 13.56 -8.80 -24.84
CA PHE A 72 13.54 -9.88 -23.87
C PHE A 72 12.40 -9.70 -22.87
N GLU A 73 12.07 -10.77 -22.15
CA GLU A 73 11.00 -10.77 -21.16
C GLU A 73 11.56 -10.62 -19.74
N ALA A 74 10.91 -9.77 -18.94
CA ALA A 74 11.10 -9.72 -17.50
C ALA A 74 9.82 -10.24 -16.85
N VAL A 75 9.91 -11.41 -16.22
CA VAL A 75 8.77 -12.06 -15.58
C VAL A 75 8.68 -11.59 -14.13
N VAL A 76 7.57 -10.93 -13.78
CA VAL A 76 7.31 -10.44 -12.42
C VAL A 76 6.28 -11.32 -11.73
N LYS A 77 6.62 -11.84 -10.54
CA LYS A 77 5.73 -12.68 -9.74
C LYS A 77 5.34 -11.94 -8.45
N ILE A 78 4.04 -11.80 -8.21
CA ILE A 78 3.46 -11.17 -7.01
C ILE A 78 2.55 -12.20 -6.32
N PRO A 79 3.12 -13.15 -5.55
CA PRO A 79 2.34 -14.23 -4.96
C PRO A 79 1.45 -13.72 -3.82
N TYR A 80 0.21 -14.19 -3.80
CA TYR A 80 -0.71 -14.09 -2.68
C TYR A 80 -1.64 -15.29 -2.66
N ASP A 81 -2.23 -15.58 -1.50
CA ASP A 81 -3.23 -16.64 -1.38
C ASP A 81 -4.56 -16.14 -1.96
N THR A 82 -4.97 -16.71 -3.09
CA THR A 82 -6.21 -16.36 -3.79
C THR A 82 -7.47 -16.87 -3.09
N GLN A 83 -7.33 -17.75 -2.09
CA GLN A 83 -8.45 -18.25 -1.28
C GLN A 83 -8.84 -17.23 -0.18
N ILE A 84 -7.96 -16.28 0.12
CA ILE A 84 -8.16 -15.26 1.15
C ILE A 84 -8.69 -13.97 0.51
N LYS A 85 -9.75 -13.41 1.08
CA LYS A 85 -10.26 -12.08 0.73
C LYS A 85 -9.55 -11.00 1.55
N GLN A 86 -9.36 -9.83 0.94
CA GLN A 86 -8.90 -8.62 1.63
C GLN A 86 -10.00 -8.08 2.56
#